data_AF-A0A0L6WI13-F1
#
_entry.id   AF-A0A0L6WI13-F1
#
_cell.length_a   1.000
_cell.length_b   1.000
_cell.length_c   1.000
_cell.angle_alpha   90.00
_cell.angle_beta   90.00
_cell.angle_gamma   90.00
#
_symmetry.space_group_name_H-M   'P 1'
#
loop_
_entity.id
_entity.type
_entity.pdbx_description
1 polymer ?
#
loop_
_entity_poly.entity_id
_entity_poly.type
_entity_poly.pdbx_seq_one_letter_code
_entity_poly.pdbx_strand_id
1 'polypeptide(L)'
;MLHFPSVMKKAQDELDHVVGLNRMPEFDDKDNLPYVKAVINETLRWRPIAILGGTPHAVVTDDIYNGMFIPKGSTIFANFSSVFNFFSVSHAAN
;
A
#
# COMPACT_ATOMS: atom_id res chain seq x y z
N MET A 1 -11.04 -8.99 -3.30
CA MET A 1 -12.44 -9.33 -2.98
C MET A 1 -12.84 -10.72 -3.45
N LEU A 2 -12.79 -11.06 -4.74
CA LEU A 2 -13.20 -12.40 -5.24
C LEU A 2 -12.38 -13.57 -4.68
N HIS A 3 -11.07 -13.38 -4.44
CA HIS A 3 -10.21 -14.41 -3.85
C HIS A 3 -10.46 -14.66 -2.35
N PHE A 4 -11.10 -13.72 -1.65
CA PHE A 4 -11.33 -13.79 -0.21
C PHE A 4 -12.76 -13.30 0.14
N PRO A 5 -13.79 -14.11 -0.16
CA PRO A 5 -15.19 -13.70 0.06
C PRO A 5 -15.52 -13.38 1.52
N SER A 6 -14.89 -14.07 2.48
CA SER A 6 -15.08 -13.80 3.92
C SER A 6 -14.55 -12.43 4.35
N VAL A 7 -13.41 -12.00 3.80
CA VAL A 7 -12.83 -10.66 4.03
C VAL A 7 -13.77 -9.59 3.50
N MET A 8 -14.32 -9.79 2.31
CA MET A 8 -15.30 -8.89 1.71
C MET A 8 -16.57 -8.78 2.57
N LYS A 9 -17.11 -9.91 3.02
CA LYS A 9 -18.33 -9.92 3.84
C LYS A 9 -18.13 -9.13 5.14
N LYS A 10 -17.00 -9.33 5.83
CA LYS A 10 -16.67 -8.57 7.05
C LYS A 10 -16.52 -7.07 6.80
N ALA A 11 -15.98 -6.66 5.66
CA ALA A 11 -15.87 -5.24 5.30
C ALA A 11 -17.25 -4.62 4.99
N GLN A 12 -18.16 -5.38 4.38
CA GLN A 12 -19.54 -4.96 4.17
C GLN A 12 -20.28 -4.82 5.50
N ASP A 13 -20.12 -5.77 6.42
CA ASP A 13 -20.77 -5.72 7.73
C ASP A 13 -20.31 -4.49 8.55
N GLU A 14 -19.03 -4.11 8.46
CA GLU A 14 -18.52 -2.86 9.08
C GLU A 14 -19.17 -1.62 8.45
N LEU A 15 -19.26 -1.56 7.12
CA LEU A 15 -19.91 -0.46 6.40
C LEU A 15 -21.39 -0.33 6.76
N ASP A 16 -22.12 -1.44 6.75
CA ASP A 16 -23.55 -1.48 7.07
C ASP A 16 -23.79 -1.03 8.53
N HIS A 17 -22.87 -1.32 9.45
CA HIS A 17 -22.97 -0.90 10.84
C HIS A 17 -22.70 0.61 11.03
N VAL A 18 -21.70 1.16 10.34
CA VAL A 18 -21.24 2.54 10.54
C VAL A 18 -22.06 3.54 9.72
N VAL A 19 -22.32 3.22 8.46
CA VAL A 19 -22.99 4.13 7.50
C VAL A 19 -24.50 3.88 7.52
N GLY A 20 -24.92 2.64 7.71
CA GLY A 20 -26.31 2.20 7.54
C GLY A 20 -26.71 2.10 6.06
N LEU A 21 -27.97 1.77 5.82
CA LEU A 21 -28.51 1.51 4.47
C LEU A 21 -29.18 2.72 3.80
N ASN A 22 -29.30 3.84 4.53
CA ASN A 22 -30.14 4.97 4.13
C ASN A 22 -29.37 6.14 3.50
N ARG A 23 -28.03 6.09 3.51
CA ARG A 23 -27.17 7.16 2.98
C ARG A 23 -25.90 6.58 2.36
N MET A 24 -25.22 7.41 1.57
CA MET A 24 -23.91 7.09 1.05
C MET A 24 -22.81 7.34 2.11
N PRO A 25 -21.68 6.63 2.04
CA PRO A 25 -20.51 6.92 2.88
C PRO A 25 -19.94 8.32 2.61
N GLU A 26 -19.47 8.99 3.66
CA GLU A 26 -18.80 10.29 3.58
C GLU A 26 -17.38 10.22 4.20
N PHE A 27 -16.57 11.26 4.02
CA PHE A 27 -15.20 11.27 4.55
C PHE A 27 -15.12 11.24 6.07
N ASP A 28 -16.13 11.76 6.76
CA ASP A 28 -16.21 11.76 8.22
C ASP A 28 -16.39 10.34 8.79
N ASP A 29 -16.86 9.38 7.99
CA ASP A 29 -17.00 7.98 8.41
C ASP A 29 -15.65 7.24 8.46
N LYS A 30 -14.61 7.78 7.81
CA LYS A 30 -13.34 7.10 7.57
C LYS A 30 -12.66 6.58 8.85
N ASP A 31 -12.70 7.36 9.92
CA ASP A 31 -12.05 6.97 11.18
C ASP A 31 -12.83 5.88 11.93
N ASN A 32 -14.12 5.72 11.61
CA ASN A 32 -14.98 4.66 12.13
C ASN A 32 -14.95 3.37 11.29
N LEU A 33 -14.19 3.34 10.18
CA LEU A 33 -14.07 2.20 9.25
C LEU A 33 -12.66 1.57 9.28
N PRO A 34 -12.15 1.11 10.44
CA PRO A 34 -10.77 0.63 10.56
C PRO A 34 -10.51 -0.64 9.74
N TYR A 35 -11.48 -1.55 9.59
CA TYR A 35 -11.27 -2.79 8.84
C TYR A 35 -11.27 -2.53 7.33
N VAL A 36 -12.18 -1.70 6.81
CA VAL A 36 -12.15 -1.26 5.40
C VAL A 36 -10.82 -0.56 5.10
N LYS A 37 -10.36 0.33 5.99
CA LYS A 37 -9.05 0.98 5.86
C LYS A 37 -7.91 -0.03 5.82
N ALA A 38 -7.95 -1.06 6.66
CA ALA A 38 -6.96 -2.13 6.66
C ALA A 38 -6.98 -2.92 5.33
N VAL A 39 -8.15 -3.24 4.78
CA VAL A 39 -8.28 -3.92 3.49
C VAL A 39 -7.70 -3.09 2.33
N ILE A 40 -7.95 -1.78 2.32
CA ILE A 40 -7.38 -0.86 1.32
C ILE A 40 -5.85 -0.85 1.42
N ASN A 41 -5.32 -0.67 2.63
CA ASN A 41 -3.88 -0.64 2.88
C ASN A 41 -3.20 -1.95 2.48
N GLU A 42 -3.80 -3.09 2.84
CA GLU A 42 -3.25 -4.40 2.53
C GLU A 42 -3.29 -4.70 1.02
N THR A 43 -4.33 -4.23 0.34
CA THR A 43 -4.42 -4.32 -1.13
C THR A 43 -3.29 -3.53 -1.80
N LEU A 44 -3.04 -2.29 -1.34
CA LEU A 44 -1.97 -1.44 -1.87
C LEU A 44 -0.58 -1.94 -1.49
N ARG A 45 -0.42 -2.58 -0.33
CA ARG A 45 0.83 -3.24 0.09
C ARG A 45 1.13 -4.43 -0.80
N TRP A 46 0.14 -5.32 -1.02
CA TRP A 46 0.33 -6.55 -1.80
C TRP A 46 0.45 -6.29 -3.30
N ARG A 47 -0.34 -5.35 -3.83
CA ARG A 47 -0.40 -5.00 -5.25
C ARG A 47 -0.30 -3.48 -5.41
N PRO A 48 0.89 -2.90 -5.21
CA PRO A 48 1.07 -1.46 -5.37
C PRO A 48 0.85 -1.06 -6.82
N ILE A 49 0.18 0.07 -7.04
CA ILE A 49 -0.03 0.64 -8.38
C ILE A 49 1.32 1.02 -9.00
N ALA A 50 2.20 1.61 -8.20
CA ALA A 50 3.51 2.09 -8.58
C ALA A 50 4.62 1.11 -8.15
N ILE A 51 4.66 -0.07 -8.76
CA ILE A 51 5.56 -1.19 -8.38
C ILE A 51 7.04 -0.75 -8.24
N LEU A 52 7.52 0.10 -9.14
CA LEU A 52 8.89 0.63 -9.17
C LEU A 52 9.03 2.07 -8.66
N GLY A 53 8.09 2.52 -7.82
CA GLY A 53 8.21 3.80 -7.14
C GLY A 53 7.53 4.97 -7.86
N GLY A 54 6.87 4.68 -8.97
CA GLY A 54 6.17 5.67 -9.78
C GLY A 54 7.09 6.18 -10.88
N THR A 55 7.11 7.50 -11.06
CA THR A 55 7.99 8.15 -12.05
C THR A 55 9.45 7.96 -11.62
N PRO A 56 10.35 7.58 -12.54
CA PRO A 56 11.78 7.50 -12.23
C PRO A 56 12.32 8.85 -11.73
N HIS A 57 13.15 8.82 -10.70
CA HIS A 57 13.82 10.01 -10.18
C HIS A 57 15.23 10.12 -10.76
N ALA A 58 15.85 11.29 -10.70
CA ALA A 58 17.25 11.48 -11.07
C ALA A 58 18.01 12.19 -9.95
N VAL A 59 19.25 11.76 -9.70
CA VAL A 59 20.09 12.40 -8.67
C VAL A 59 20.52 13.78 -9.15
N VAL A 60 20.34 14.81 -8.32
CA VAL A 60 20.62 16.22 -8.68
C VAL A 60 22.10 16.61 -8.53
N THR A 61 22.87 15.80 -7.79
CA THR A 61 24.31 15.94 -7.52
C THR A 61 24.96 14.56 -7.48
N ASP A 62 26.29 14.49 -7.50
CA ASP A 62 26.98 13.22 -7.23
C ASP A 62 26.72 12.77 -5.79
N ASP A 63 26.62 11.46 -5.55
CA ASP A 63 26.33 10.87 -4.24
C ASP A 63 27.08 9.54 -4.03
N ILE A 64 27.18 9.09 -2.78
CA ILE A 64 27.72 7.78 -2.40
C ILE A 64 26.70 7.06 -1.52
N TYR A 65 26.13 5.97 -2.04
CA TYR A 65 25.17 5.14 -1.30
C TYR A 65 25.75 3.75 -1.05
N ASN A 66 25.81 3.31 0.21
CA ASN A 66 26.39 2.02 0.62
C ASN A 66 27.78 1.76 0.02
N GLY A 67 28.63 2.80 -0.05
CA GLY A 67 29.98 2.72 -0.64
C GLY A 67 30.01 2.72 -2.18
N MET A 68 28.87 2.81 -2.86
CA MET A 68 28.78 2.92 -4.32
C MET A 68 28.64 4.38 -4.75
N PHE A 69 29.49 4.82 -5.66
CA PHE A 69 29.40 6.15 -6.27
C PHE A 69 28.27 6.21 -7.30
N ILE A 70 27.42 7.22 -7.18
CA ILE A 70 26.27 7.48 -8.05
C ILE A 70 26.46 8.87 -8.69
N PRO A 71 26.71 8.95 -10.01
CA PRO A 71 26.87 10.23 -10.70
C PRO A 71 25.58 11.05 -10.75
N LYS A 72 25.72 12.38 -10.76
CA LYS A 72 24.65 13.34 -11.06
C LYS A 72 23.94 12.97 -12.37
N GLY A 73 22.62 13.04 -12.35
CA GLY A 73 21.76 12.70 -13.49
C GLY A 73 21.44 11.21 -13.61
N SER A 74 22.00 10.35 -12.75
CA SER A 74 21.66 8.93 -12.73
C SER A 74 20.19 8.71 -12.38
N THR A 75 19.51 7.85 -13.13
CA THR A 75 18.12 7.49 -12.89
C THR A 75 17.99 6.49 -11.74
N ILE A 76 17.12 6.77 -10.78
CA ILE A 76 16.84 5.93 -9.62
C ILE A 76 15.39 5.46 -9.67
N PHE A 77 15.21 4.15 -9.49
CA PHE A 77 13.91 3.51 -9.30
C PHE A 77 13.74 3.10 -7.84
N ALA A 78 12.64 3.52 -7.21
CA ALA A 78 12.32 3.11 -5.84
C ALA A 78 11.50 1.83 -5.87
N ASN A 79 12.11 0.67 -5.61
CA ASN A 79 11.40 -0.61 -5.69
C ASN A 79 10.39 -0.81 -4.54
N PHE A 80 9.17 -0.28 -4.72
CA PHE A 80 8.09 -0.39 -3.74
C PHE A 80 7.66 -1.83 -3.48
N SER A 81 7.71 -2.70 -4.49
CA SER A 81 7.43 -4.13 -4.28
C SER A 81 8.34 -4.75 -3.25
N SER A 82 9.66 -4.50 -3.34
CA SER A 82 10.62 -4.98 -2.35
C SER A 82 10.35 -4.39 -0.97
N VAL A 83 10.09 -3.09 -0.88
CA VAL A 83 9.80 -2.41 0.40
C VAL A 83 8.55 -2.99 1.07
N PHE A 84 7.45 -3.14 0.35
CA PHE A 84 6.16 -3.58 0.91
C PHE A 84 6.10 -5.07 1.25
N ASN A 85 6.94 -5.89 0.62
CA ASN A 85 6.99 -7.33 0.86
C ASN A 85 8.11 -7.76 1.82
N PHE A 86 9.04 -6.86 2.17
CA PHE A 86 10.18 -7.17 3.03
C PHE A 86 9.77 -7.84 4.36
N PHE A 87 8.77 -7.30 5.07
CA PHE A 87 8.26 -7.89 6.33
C PHE A 87 7.29 -9.06 6.13
N SER A 88 6.66 -9.18 4.96
CA SER A 88 5.72 -10.27 4.68
C SER A 88 6.45 -11.60 4.47
N VAL A 89 7.66 -11.56 3.90
CA VAL A 89 8.49 -12.77 3.72
C VAL A 89 8.97 -13.32 5.06
N SER A 90 9.26 -12.46 6.05
CA SER A 90 9.74 -12.91 7.36
C SER A 90 8.65 -13.53 8.24
N HIS A 91 7.39 -13.12 8.09
CA HIS A 91 6.27 -13.69 8.87
C HIS A 91 5.67 -14.96 8.25
N ALA A 92 5.79 -15.14 6.93
CA ALA A 92 5.33 -16.36 6.25
C ALA A 92 6.31 -17.54 6.36
N ALA A 93 7.49 -17.32 6.96
CA ALA A 93 8.54 -18.32 7.14
C ALA A 93 8.55 -18.99 8.52
N ASN A 94 7.57 -18.70 9.39
CA ASN A 94 7.36 -19.34 10.70
C ASN A 94 6.01 -20.04 10.76
#